data_AF-A0A0S8HH85-F1
#
_entry.id   AF-A0A0S8HH85-F1
#
_cell.length_a   1.000
_cell.length_b   1.000
_cell.length_c   1.000
_cell.angle_alpha   90.00
_cell.angle_beta   90.00
_cell.angle_gamma   90.00
#
_symmetry.space_group_name_H-M   'P 1'
#
loop_
_entity.id
_entity.type
_entity.pdbx_description
1 polymer ?
#
loop_
_entity_poly.entity_id
_entity_poly.type
_entity_poly.pdbx_seq_one_letter_code
_entity_poly.pdbx_strand_id
1 'polypeptide(L)'
;MNRDLPGIIITGASGFIGRHFIEASVRNFKLFCLARRSQNEAGIPGHENILWSQVDIGDFSNLQEVVQSINKHGGADYVLHLAGFYDFTMKNQPEYKYTNVTGTRNVLKLAQYLNIKRFIFASSLAACRFTKDARRFINEQSSANANYPYARSKRQAEELILNYSEMFPCTILRLAAVYSDWCEYPPLFSFLNTWLSNKWNSRIIGGKGTSSITYVHVNDLIKLILTVINNTDTLPQVTTYCASPTGTLSHNELFEAATRYYFGYPRKSIKIPKFIALPGVIFRAMLGDLVGQRPFERPWMMRYIDKKLVVDPTYTMQTLNWEPSSRNDLKRRLLFLIENMKNHYVEWTVRNETQMVRIAKRFNIQAYEVMLRNRELIINKMLDYISQSENKSRFANYRRLDQNLLKWYITMLYQLIATSIKVGDRIIIRKYIQAIAYRRYNEGFNVNETVDFLGSFEKILLSELLIDPDARETKNLLFSAISVAIQLSIDEMEESFETFESQFPEISPLTETGAGIQHVGNLKQIIANLEDTFFNSIEHDLSHDLSVISEQI
;
A
#
# COMPACT_ATOMS: atom_id res chain seq x y z
N MET A 1 -3.42 -7.91 -24.14
CA MET A 1 -4.63 -7.07 -23.98
C MET A 1 -5.45 -7.07 -25.25
N ASN A 2 -6.75 -7.35 -25.11
CA ASN A 2 -7.71 -7.27 -26.21
C ASN A 2 -7.86 -5.81 -26.67
N ARG A 3 -7.46 -5.50 -27.91
CA ARG A 3 -7.41 -4.13 -28.43
C ARG A 3 -8.79 -3.50 -28.62
N ASP A 4 -9.83 -4.30 -28.79
CA ASP A 4 -11.20 -3.84 -29.07
C ASP A 4 -11.93 -3.34 -27.82
N LEU A 5 -11.43 -3.67 -26.63
CA LEU A 5 -12.00 -3.20 -25.37
C LEU A 5 -11.58 -1.75 -25.07
N PRO A 6 -12.47 -0.94 -24.47
CA PRO A 6 -12.11 0.39 -23.97
C PRO A 6 -11.08 0.31 -22.85
N GLY A 7 -10.19 1.31 -22.77
CA GLY A 7 -9.10 1.37 -21.79
C GLY A 7 -9.44 2.22 -20.56
N ILE A 8 -9.12 1.72 -19.37
CA ILE A 8 -9.27 2.44 -18.10
C ILE A 8 -7.94 2.47 -17.35
N ILE A 9 -7.48 3.66 -17.02
CA ILE A 9 -6.36 3.88 -16.10
C ILE A 9 -6.91 3.91 -14.67
N ILE A 10 -6.42 3.04 -13.81
CA ILE A 10 -6.85 2.95 -12.41
C ILE A 10 -5.65 3.28 -11.52
N THR A 11 -5.65 4.49 -10.94
CA THR A 11 -4.69 4.79 -9.88
C THR A 11 -5.21 4.29 -8.54
N GLY A 12 -4.32 3.83 -7.67
CA GLY A 12 -4.76 3.19 -6.42
C GLY A 12 -5.36 1.80 -6.66
N ALA A 13 -4.98 1.16 -7.77
CA ALA A 13 -5.43 -0.17 -8.20
C ALA A 13 -5.29 -1.24 -7.09
N SER A 14 -4.20 -1.19 -6.32
CA SER A 14 -4.00 -2.12 -5.20
C SER A 14 -4.90 -1.88 -3.99
N GLY A 15 -5.57 -0.73 -3.92
CA GLY A 15 -6.41 -0.32 -2.78
C GLY A 15 -7.70 -1.13 -2.65
N PHE A 16 -8.46 -0.87 -1.59
CA PHE A 16 -9.74 -1.55 -1.33
C PHE A 16 -10.71 -1.42 -2.51
N ILE A 17 -11.05 -0.19 -2.91
CA ILE A 17 -11.97 0.08 -4.03
C ILE A 17 -11.38 -0.41 -5.36
N GLY A 18 -10.07 -0.20 -5.58
CA GLY A 18 -9.39 -0.57 -6.83
C GLY A 18 -9.46 -2.06 -7.12
N ARG A 19 -9.20 -2.92 -6.12
CA ARG A 19 -9.29 -4.39 -6.27
C ARG A 19 -10.70 -4.84 -6.67
N HIS A 20 -11.72 -4.31 -6.00
CA HIS A 20 -13.12 -4.62 -6.33
C HIS A 20 -13.51 -4.11 -7.72
N PHE A 21 -13.01 -2.95 -8.13
CA PHE A 21 -13.26 -2.44 -9.48
C PHE A 21 -12.61 -3.34 -10.54
N ILE A 22 -11.34 -3.74 -10.34
CA ILE A 22 -10.61 -4.61 -11.27
C ILE A 22 -11.35 -5.94 -11.45
N GLU A 23 -11.69 -6.61 -10.34
CA GLU A 23 -12.42 -7.88 -10.37
C GLU A 23 -13.74 -7.78 -11.15
N ALA A 24 -14.49 -6.68 -10.97
CA ALA A 24 -15.77 -6.47 -11.62
C ALA A 24 -15.69 -6.05 -13.10
N SER A 25 -14.54 -5.54 -13.56
CA SER A 25 -14.43 -4.86 -14.87
C SER A 25 -13.43 -5.49 -15.85
N VAL A 26 -12.53 -6.37 -15.39
CA VAL A 26 -11.43 -6.92 -16.20
C VAL A 26 -11.86 -7.63 -17.49
N ARG A 27 -13.08 -8.16 -17.53
CA ARG A 27 -13.62 -8.83 -18.73
C ARG A 27 -14.11 -7.87 -19.81
N ASN A 28 -14.41 -6.62 -19.43
CA ASN A 28 -15.06 -5.64 -20.30
C ASN A 28 -14.14 -4.47 -20.66
N PHE A 29 -12.97 -4.36 -20.04
CA PHE A 29 -12.06 -3.23 -20.19
C PHE A 29 -10.61 -3.69 -20.20
N LYS A 30 -9.75 -2.96 -20.93
CA LYS A 30 -8.30 -2.98 -20.70
C LYS A 30 -8.00 -2.15 -19.46
N LEU A 31 -7.36 -2.72 -18.46
CA LEU A 31 -7.09 -2.10 -17.18
C LEU A 31 -5.61 -1.75 -17.05
N PHE A 32 -5.30 -0.47 -17.10
CA PHE A 32 -3.97 0.07 -16.82
C PHE A 32 -3.88 0.41 -15.33
N CYS A 33 -3.37 -0.53 -14.55
CA CYS A 33 -3.38 -0.49 -13.09
C CYS A 33 -2.11 0.18 -12.55
N LEU A 34 -2.26 1.36 -11.96
CA LEU A 34 -1.18 2.14 -11.38
C LEU A 34 -1.25 2.05 -9.86
N ALA A 35 -0.22 1.50 -9.25
CA ALA A 35 -0.10 1.43 -7.80
C ALA A 35 1.35 1.35 -7.37
N ARG A 36 1.63 1.80 -6.15
CA ARG A 36 2.98 1.69 -5.57
C ARG A 36 3.34 0.27 -5.12
N ARG A 37 2.34 -0.59 -4.97
CA ARG A 37 2.51 -2.02 -4.67
C ARG A 37 2.54 -2.79 -5.97
N SER A 38 3.27 -3.89 -6.01
CA SER A 38 3.19 -4.85 -7.10
C SER A 38 1.81 -5.51 -7.16
N GLN A 39 1.51 -6.15 -8.29
CA GLN A 39 0.27 -6.89 -8.47
C GLN A 39 0.15 -8.06 -7.46
N ASN A 40 1.27 -8.73 -7.19
CA ASN A 40 1.34 -9.84 -6.23
C ASN A 40 1.08 -9.34 -4.80
N GLU A 41 1.69 -8.24 -4.37
CA GLU A 41 1.43 -7.61 -3.07
C GLU A 41 -0.03 -7.12 -2.92
N ALA A 42 -0.71 -6.86 -4.04
CA ALA A 42 -2.13 -6.50 -4.05
C ALA A 42 -3.06 -7.72 -3.97
N GLY A 43 -2.54 -8.93 -4.21
CA GLY A 43 -3.31 -10.17 -4.27
C GLY A 43 -4.24 -10.24 -5.48
N ILE A 44 -3.86 -9.62 -6.59
CA ILE A 44 -4.69 -9.56 -7.82
C ILE A 44 -4.15 -10.61 -8.81
N PRO A 45 -4.96 -11.61 -9.22
CA PRO A 45 -4.55 -12.59 -10.22
C PRO A 45 -4.17 -11.93 -11.56
N GLY A 46 -3.22 -12.54 -12.27
CA GLY A 46 -2.90 -12.16 -13.66
C GLY A 46 -4.11 -12.30 -14.58
N HIS A 47 -4.25 -11.39 -15.53
CA HIS A 47 -5.25 -11.47 -16.59
C HIS A 47 -4.72 -10.75 -17.83
N GLU A 48 -5.02 -11.26 -19.03
CA GLU A 48 -4.58 -10.69 -20.31
C GLU A 48 -4.99 -9.23 -20.56
N ASN A 49 -5.96 -8.72 -19.78
CA ASN A 49 -6.53 -7.38 -19.89
C ASN A 49 -6.00 -6.45 -18.79
N ILE A 50 -5.10 -6.92 -17.93
CA ILE A 50 -4.46 -6.11 -16.90
C ILE A 50 -3.03 -5.81 -17.36
N LEU A 51 -2.68 -4.53 -17.34
CA LEU A 51 -1.30 -4.08 -17.35
C LEU A 51 -1.01 -3.40 -16.03
N TRP A 52 -0.05 -3.92 -15.27
CA TRP A 52 0.32 -3.37 -13.98
C TRP A 52 1.58 -2.51 -14.08
N SER A 53 1.51 -1.29 -13.56
CA SER A 53 2.67 -0.40 -13.45
C SER A 53 2.89 -0.06 -11.98
N GLN A 54 4.03 -0.52 -11.45
CA GLN A 54 4.41 -0.23 -10.07
C GLN A 54 5.03 1.16 -9.96
N VAL A 55 4.20 2.19 -9.79
CA VAL A 55 4.62 3.60 -9.84
C VAL A 55 4.07 4.44 -8.69
N ASP A 56 4.79 5.49 -8.31
CA ASP A 56 4.29 6.55 -7.42
C ASP A 56 3.79 7.74 -8.23
N ILE A 57 2.50 8.02 -8.14
CA ILE A 57 1.86 9.15 -8.84
C ILE A 57 2.36 10.53 -8.35
N GLY A 58 2.94 10.60 -7.15
CA GLY A 58 3.53 11.84 -6.62
C GLY A 58 4.80 12.24 -7.37
N ASP A 59 5.45 11.29 -8.04
CA ASP A 59 6.61 11.48 -8.89
C ASP A 59 6.20 11.43 -10.36
N PHE A 60 6.35 12.55 -11.06
CA PHE A 60 5.92 12.68 -12.45
C PHE A 60 6.87 11.95 -13.42
N SER A 61 8.14 11.76 -13.07
CA SER A 61 9.12 11.10 -13.96
C SER A 61 8.69 9.66 -14.29
N ASN A 62 8.24 8.92 -13.28
CA ASN A 62 7.71 7.55 -13.40
C ASN A 62 6.45 7.43 -14.28
N LEU A 63 5.76 8.53 -14.60
CA LEU A 63 4.52 8.50 -15.36
C LEU A 63 4.73 8.66 -16.88
N GLN A 64 5.92 9.11 -17.31
CA GLN A 64 6.21 9.28 -18.73
C GLN A 64 6.26 7.94 -19.47
N GLU A 65 6.94 6.95 -18.89
CA GLU A 65 7.00 5.58 -19.41
C GLU A 65 5.63 4.90 -19.40
N VAL A 66 4.81 5.20 -18.39
CA VAL A 66 3.43 4.70 -18.30
C VAL A 66 2.58 5.21 -19.47
N VAL A 67 2.71 6.48 -19.86
CA VAL A 67 2.01 7.03 -21.03
C VAL A 67 2.41 6.29 -22.31
N GLN A 68 3.71 6.07 -22.52
CA GLN A 68 4.21 5.34 -23.68
C GLN A 68 3.69 3.90 -23.71
N SER A 69 3.72 3.22 -22.56
CA SER A 69 3.22 1.87 -22.41
C SER A 69 1.71 1.78 -22.68
N ILE A 70 0.91 2.71 -22.17
CA ILE A 70 -0.53 2.77 -22.46
C ILE A 70 -0.79 2.96 -23.97
N ASN A 71 -0.07 3.88 -24.62
CA ASN A 71 -0.21 4.12 -26.05
C ASN A 71 0.15 2.88 -26.89
N LYS A 72 1.23 2.17 -26.54
CA LYS A 72 1.62 0.89 -27.19
C LYS A 72 0.52 -0.17 -27.13
N HIS A 73 -0.35 -0.10 -26.11
CA HIS A 73 -1.46 -1.00 -25.87
C HIS A 73 -2.82 -0.46 -26.32
N GLY A 74 -2.83 0.55 -27.19
CA GLY A 74 -4.04 1.07 -27.84
C GLY A 74 -4.73 2.20 -27.07
N GLY A 75 -4.04 2.86 -26.15
CA GLY A 75 -4.53 4.05 -25.45
C GLY A 75 -5.53 3.74 -24.32
N ALA A 76 -6.03 4.81 -23.69
CA ALA A 76 -7.03 4.74 -22.65
C ALA A 76 -8.15 5.75 -22.88
N ASP A 77 -9.39 5.34 -22.58
CA ASP A 77 -10.59 6.16 -22.70
C ASP A 77 -10.94 6.86 -21.39
N TYR A 78 -10.61 6.24 -20.25
CA TYR A 78 -11.05 6.72 -18.94
C TYR A 78 -9.91 6.73 -17.93
N VAL A 79 -9.98 7.65 -16.98
CA VAL A 79 -9.16 7.61 -15.76
C VAL A 79 -10.06 7.47 -14.55
N LEU A 80 -9.86 6.42 -13.77
CA LEU A 80 -10.43 6.24 -12.44
C LEU A 80 -9.37 6.54 -11.38
N HIS A 81 -9.42 7.75 -10.82
CA HIS A 81 -8.45 8.22 -9.85
C HIS A 81 -8.89 7.89 -8.40
N LEU A 82 -8.48 6.71 -7.91
CA LEU A 82 -8.77 6.23 -6.54
C LEU A 82 -7.60 6.45 -5.57
N ALA A 83 -6.41 6.78 -6.07
CA ALA A 83 -5.25 6.97 -5.23
C ALA A 83 -5.46 8.16 -4.26
N GLY A 84 -5.19 7.91 -2.99
CA GLY A 84 -5.23 8.95 -1.96
C GLY A 84 -4.67 8.45 -0.64
N PHE A 85 -3.97 9.34 0.05
CA PHE A 85 -3.55 9.19 1.44
C PHE A 85 -4.64 9.74 2.36
N TYR A 86 -4.95 9.00 3.42
CA TYR A 86 -5.80 9.46 4.50
C TYR A 86 -5.32 8.88 5.83
N ASP A 87 -5.49 9.64 6.91
CA ASP A 87 -5.26 9.17 8.26
C ASP A 87 -6.32 9.68 9.26
N PHE A 88 -6.34 9.08 10.44
CA PHE A 88 -7.20 9.51 11.56
C PHE A 88 -6.45 10.34 12.60
N THR A 89 -5.20 10.75 12.32
CA THR A 89 -4.36 11.49 13.27
C THR A 89 -4.78 12.95 13.39
N MET A 90 -5.46 13.49 12.37
CA MET A 90 -5.80 14.92 12.23
C MET A 90 -4.57 15.84 12.17
N LYS A 91 -3.37 15.28 12.06
CA LYS A 91 -2.13 16.04 11.88
C LYS A 91 -1.92 16.34 10.41
N ASN A 92 -1.23 17.42 10.13
CA ASN A 92 -0.83 17.73 8.77
C ASN A 92 0.36 16.83 8.41
N GLN A 93 0.17 15.90 7.47
CA GLN A 93 1.21 15.04 6.91
C GLN A 93 1.64 15.58 5.53
N PRO A 94 2.95 15.56 5.19
CA PRO A 94 3.42 15.88 3.84
C PRO A 94 2.72 15.07 2.75
N GLU A 95 2.37 13.82 3.04
CA GLU A 95 1.66 12.88 2.17
C GLU A 95 0.32 13.43 1.65
N TYR A 96 -0.37 14.27 2.43
CA TYR A 96 -1.59 14.92 1.93
C TYR A 96 -1.30 15.82 0.74
N LYS A 97 -0.21 16.60 0.78
CA LYS A 97 0.21 17.44 -0.35
C LYS A 97 0.80 16.57 -1.46
N TYR A 98 1.70 15.65 -1.11
CA TYR A 98 2.43 14.82 -2.07
C TYR A 98 1.49 13.90 -2.87
N THR A 99 0.69 13.06 -2.20
CA THR A 99 -0.18 12.10 -2.90
C THR A 99 -1.50 12.72 -3.36
N ASN A 100 -2.22 13.44 -2.50
CA ASN A 100 -3.59 13.88 -2.86
C ASN A 100 -3.61 15.14 -3.73
N VAL A 101 -2.58 15.99 -3.68
CA VAL A 101 -2.57 17.24 -4.47
C VAL A 101 -1.59 17.14 -5.63
N THR A 102 -0.31 16.88 -5.37
CA THR A 102 0.69 16.74 -6.43
C THR A 102 0.43 15.49 -7.27
N GLY A 103 0.11 14.35 -6.64
CA GLY A 103 -0.28 13.13 -7.35
C GLY A 103 -1.49 13.33 -8.26
N THR A 104 -2.56 13.95 -7.76
CA THR A 104 -3.74 14.28 -8.59
C THR A 104 -3.35 15.14 -9.79
N ARG A 105 -2.54 16.19 -9.60
CA ARG A 105 -2.06 17.04 -10.69
C ARG A 105 -1.28 16.26 -11.74
N ASN A 106 -0.41 15.34 -11.31
CA ASN A 106 0.38 14.52 -12.22
C ASN A 106 -0.50 13.57 -13.03
N VAL A 107 -1.52 12.97 -12.41
CA VAL A 107 -2.47 12.08 -13.09
C VAL A 107 -3.37 12.88 -14.07
N LEU A 108 -3.75 14.12 -13.73
CA LEU A 108 -4.46 15.01 -14.65
C LEU A 108 -3.61 15.39 -15.88
N LYS A 109 -2.31 15.61 -15.72
CA LYS A 109 -1.39 15.79 -16.85
C LYS A 109 -1.28 14.54 -17.70
N LEU A 110 -1.15 13.36 -17.08
CA LEU A 110 -1.15 12.08 -17.79
C LEU A 110 -2.43 11.89 -18.61
N ALA A 111 -3.59 12.21 -18.03
CA ALA A 111 -4.89 12.18 -18.69
C ALA A 111 -4.92 13.09 -19.93
N GLN A 112 -4.31 14.29 -19.84
CA GLN A 112 -4.20 15.24 -20.94
C GLN A 112 -3.38 14.66 -22.10
N TYR A 113 -2.24 14.01 -21.82
CA TYR A 113 -1.40 13.39 -22.87
C TYR A 113 -2.08 12.23 -23.60
N LEU A 114 -3.05 11.58 -22.96
CA LEU A 114 -3.74 10.40 -23.48
C LEU A 114 -5.09 10.74 -24.13
N ASN A 115 -5.51 12.00 -24.11
CA ASN A 115 -6.76 12.49 -24.71
C ASN A 115 -7.98 11.64 -24.31
N ILE A 116 -8.15 11.45 -23.01
CA ILE A 116 -9.21 10.60 -22.45
C ILE A 116 -10.61 11.20 -22.67
N LYS A 117 -11.64 10.34 -22.67
CA LYS A 117 -13.06 10.71 -22.75
C LYS A 117 -13.62 11.22 -21.42
N ARG A 118 -13.17 10.69 -20.28
CA ARG A 118 -13.62 11.17 -18.96
C ARG A 118 -12.66 10.83 -17.81
N PHE A 119 -12.42 11.82 -16.95
CA PHE A 119 -11.71 11.67 -15.69
C PHE A 119 -12.69 11.51 -14.52
N ILE A 120 -12.57 10.44 -13.75
CA ILE A 120 -13.43 10.13 -12.61
C ILE A 120 -12.59 10.16 -11.33
N PHE A 121 -12.90 11.09 -10.42
CA PHE A 121 -12.17 11.28 -9.18
C PHE A 121 -12.93 10.76 -7.96
N ALA A 122 -12.28 9.94 -7.14
CA ALA A 122 -12.78 9.57 -5.83
C ALA A 122 -12.47 10.66 -4.79
N SER A 123 -13.41 11.58 -4.60
CA SER A 123 -13.44 12.49 -3.46
C SER A 123 -14.10 11.84 -2.24
N SER A 124 -14.47 12.62 -1.24
CA SER A 124 -15.09 12.13 -0.01
C SER A 124 -16.14 13.12 0.49
N LEU A 125 -17.27 12.62 1.00
CA LEU A 125 -18.23 13.44 1.74
C LEU A 125 -17.59 14.14 2.95
N ALA A 126 -16.50 13.58 3.46
CA ALA A 126 -15.76 14.16 4.56
C ALA A 126 -15.06 15.48 4.18
N ALA A 127 -14.94 15.81 2.89
CA ALA A 127 -14.49 17.12 2.41
C ALA A 127 -15.52 18.24 2.68
N CYS A 128 -16.80 17.90 2.82
CA CYS A 128 -17.87 18.83 3.14
C CYS A 128 -17.97 19.07 4.65
N ARG A 129 -18.36 20.28 5.06
CA ARG A 129 -18.58 20.58 6.48
C ARG A 129 -19.89 19.97 6.96
N PHE A 130 -19.76 18.98 7.84
CA PHE A 130 -20.89 18.41 8.56
C PHE A 130 -21.55 19.44 9.48
N THR A 131 -22.86 19.62 9.35
CA THR A 131 -23.63 20.56 10.17
C THR A 131 -24.21 19.86 11.41
N LYS A 132 -24.62 20.66 12.41
CA LYS A 132 -25.38 20.15 13.58
C LYS A 132 -26.88 20.09 13.31
N ASP A 133 -27.36 20.78 12.26
CA ASP A 133 -28.78 20.86 11.96
C ASP A 133 -29.18 19.62 11.15
N ALA A 134 -30.02 18.77 11.73
CA ALA A 134 -30.52 17.56 11.08
C ALA A 134 -31.35 17.84 9.81
N ARG A 135 -31.70 19.11 9.56
CA ARG A 135 -32.40 19.57 8.34
C ARG A 135 -31.45 19.99 7.21
N ARG A 136 -30.14 20.06 7.46
CA ARG A 136 -29.12 20.43 6.47
C ARG A 136 -28.35 19.18 6.04
N PHE A 137 -28.79 18.61 4.93
CA PHE A 137 -28.18 17.46 4.28
C PHE A 137 -26.96 17.88 3.46
N ILE A 138 -25.97 16.99 3.38
CA ILE A 138 -24.93 17.12 2.34
C ILE A 138 -25.53 16.60 1.04
N ASN A 139 -25.35 17.35 -0.03
CA ASN A 139 -25.73 16.98 -1.39
C ASN A 139 -24.62 17.43 -2.36
N GLU A 140 -24.86 17.25 -3.65
CA GLU A 140 -23.91 17.54 -4.72
C GLU A 140 -23.55 19.03 -4.81
N GLN A 141 -24.46 19.92 -4.40
CA GLN A 141 -24.24 21.37 -4.35
C GLN A 141 -23.47 21.83 -3.10
N SER A 142 -23.25 20.94 -2.13
CA SER A 142 -22.55 21.29 -0.90
C SER A 142 -21.10 21.65 -1.18
N SER A 143 -20.59 22.71 -0.55
CA SER A 143 -19.18 23.10 -0.68
C SER A 143 -18.26 22.15 0.08
N ALA A 144 -17.14 21.79 -0.53
CA ALA A 144 -16.04 21.08 0.13
C ALA A 144 -15.27 22.07 1.01
N ASN A 145 -15.76 22.38 2.22
CA ASN A 145 -15.19 23.41 3.10
C ASN A 145 -14.86 22.92 4.52
N ALA A 146 -14.75 21.61 4.73
CA ALA A 146 -14.32 21.07 6.01
C ALA A 146 -12.84 21.42 6.29
N ASN A 147 -12.56 21.84 7.52
CA ASN A 147 -11.25 22.38 7.89
C ASN A 147 -10.41 21.39 8.72
N TYR A 148 -10.00 20.30 8.08
CA TYR A 148 -8.98 19.38 8.61
C TYR A 148 -8.11 18.84 7.47
N PRO A 149 -6.89 18.33 7.74
CA PRO A 149 -5.88 18.08 6.71
C PRO A 149 -6.36 17.26 5.51
N TYR A 150 -6.97 16.10 5.74
CA TYR A 150 -7.50 15.26 4.68
C TYR A 150 -8.58 15.98 3.84
N ALA A 151 -9.57 16.62 4.48
CA ALA A 151 -10.59 17.39 3.77
C ALA A 151 -10.02 18.51 2.91
N ARG A 152 -9.04 19.27 3.44
CA ARG A 152 -8.37 20.33 2.66
C ARG A 152 -7.67 19.75 1.43
N SER A 153 -6.99 18.61 1.58
CA SER A 153 -6.31 17.96 0.45
C SER A 153 -7.27 17.48 -0.63
N LYS A 154 -8.44 16.93 -0.25
CA LYS A 154 -9.49 16.54 -1.20
C LYS A 154 -10.15 17.75 -1.87
N ARG A 155 -10.38 18.83 -1.13
CA ARG A 155 -10.85 20.10 -1.71
C ARG A 155 -9.86 20.64 -2.76
N GLN A 156 -8.57 20.69 -2.43
CA GLN A 156 -7.54 21.14 -3.37
C GLN A 156 -7.49 20.26 -4.63
N ALA A 157 -7.72 18.95 -4.49
CA ALA A 157 -7.85 18.05 -5.63
C ALA A 157 -9.12 18.34 -6.46
N GLU A 158 -10.28 18.57 -5.83
CA GLU A 158 -11.50 19.00 -6.53
C GLU A 158 -11.27 20.31 -7.31
N GLU A 159 -10.64 21.31 -6.69
CA GLU A 159 -10.27 22.59 -7.35
C GLU A 159 -9.35 22.37 -8.57
N LEU A 160 -8.36 21.48 -8.47
CA LEU A 160 -7.50 21.12 -9.61
C LEU A 160 -8.30 20.48 -10.75
N ILE A 161 -9.24 19.59 -10.44
CA ILE A 161 -10.07 18.91 -11.44
C ILE A 161 -10.97 19.90 -12.17
N LEU A 162 -11.53 20.88 -11.46
CA LEU A 162 -12.30 21.95 -12.09
C LEU A 162 -11.45 22.72 -13.11
N ASN A 163 -10.20 23.05 -12.77
CA ASN A 163 -9.31 23.76 -13.68
C ASN A 163 -8.93 22.94 -14.93
N TYR A 164 -8.88 21.61 -14.83
CA TYR A 164 -8.58 20.73 -15.97
C TYR A 164 -9.81 20.36 -16.79
N SER A 165 -11.00 20.71 -16.32
CA SER A 165 -12.23 20.33 -17.01
C SER A 165 -12.44 20.99 -18.37
N GLU A 166 -11.70 22.05 -18.69
CA GLU A 166 -11.68 22.63 -20.03
C GLU A 166 -10.95 21.72 -21.04
N MET A 167 -10.08 20.81 -20.56
CA MET A 167 -9.30 19.91 -21.41
C MET A 167 -10.04 18.61 -21.72
N PHE A 168 -10.78 18.06 -20.75
CA PHE A 168 -11.56 16.83 -20.89
C PHE A 168 -12.67 16.76 -19.84
N PRO A 169 -13.75 15.99 -20.09
CA PRO A 169 -14.84 15.84 -19.12
C PRO A 169 -14.38 15.23 -17.78
N CYS A 170 -14.93 15.75 -16.68
CA CYS A 170 -14.57 15.38 -15.32
C CYS A 170 -15.81 15.04 -14.48
N THR A 171 -15.73 13.96 -13.71
CA THR A 171 -16.73 13.56 -12.70
C THR A 171 -16.08 13.46 -11.33
N ILE A 172 -16.60 14.18 -10.34
CA ILE A 172 -16.18 14.11 -8.95
C ILE A 172 -17.18 13.23 -8.19
N LEU A 173 -16.72 12.10 -7.65
CA LEU A 173 -17.52 11.21 -6.82
C LEU A 173 -17.19 11.42 -5.34
N ARG A 174 -18.10 12.05 -4.58
CA ARG A 174 -17.96 12.21 -3.13
C ARG A 174 -18.47 10.96 -2.43
N LEU A 175 -17.52 10.13 -1.98
CA LEU A 175 -17.82 8.83 -1.41
C LEU A 175 -18.29 8.93 0.05
N ALA A 176 -19.34 8.16 0.38
CA ALA A 176 -19.70 7.84 1.75
C ALA A 176 -18.72 6.84 2.39
N ALA A 177 -19.00 6.38 3.61
CA ALA A 177 -18.17 5.36 4.25
C ALA A 177 -18.28 4.04 3.49
N VAL A 178 -17.30 3.76 2.64
CA VAL A 178 -17.29 2.55 1.81
C VAL A 178 -16.95 1.33 2.67
N TYR A 179 -17.73 0.26 2.55
CA TYR A 179 -17.51 -1.00 3.26
C TYR A 179 -17.84 -2.21 2.37
N SER A 180 -17.44 -3.40 2.80
CA SER A 180 -17.87 -4.68 2.23
C SER A 180 -18.38 -5.61 3.34
N ASP A 181 -18.78 -6.83 2.98
CA ASP A 181 -19.09 -7.90 3.93
C ASP A 181 -17.95 -8.27 4.88
N TRP A 182 -16.73 -7.86 4.57
CA TRP A 182 -15.55 -8.04 5.42
C TRP A 182 -15.29 -6.85 6.34
N CYS A 183 -16.21 -5.88 6.39
CA CYS A 183 -16.19 -4.75 7.32
C CYS A 183 -15.05 -3.73 7.11
N GLU A 184 -14.37 -3.72 5.95
CA GLU A 184 -13.16 -2.90 5.68
C GLU A 184 -13.38 -1.37 5.70
N TYR A 185 -13.70 -0.84 6.88
CA TYR A 185 -13.86 0.57 7.21
C TYR A 185 -13.48 0.74 8.70
N PRO A 186 -12.33 1.40 9.00
CA PRO A 186 -11.74 1.37 10.35
C PRO A 186 -12.68 1.77 11.50
N PRO A 187 -13.52 2.82 11.40
CA PRO A 187 -14.47 3.13 12.47
C PRO A 187 -15.50 2.02 12.72
N LEU A 188 -16.06 1.42 11.66
CA LEU A 188 -17.05 0.34 11.80
C LEU A 188 -16.41 -0.90 12.42
N PHE A 189 -15.23 -1.29 11.94
CA PHE A 189 -14.45 -2.37 12.53
C PHE A 189 -14.17 -2.13 14.02
N SER A 190 -13.69 -0.94 14.39
CA SER A 190 -13.40 -0.61 15.80
C SER A 190 -14.64 -0.71 16.69
N PHE A 191 -15.81 -0.28 16.19
CA PHE A 191 -17.07 -0.40 16.92
C PHE A 191 -17.47 -1.87 17.11
N LEU A 192 -17.52 -2.65 16.02
CA LEU A 192 -17.91 -4.06 16.10
C LEU A 192 -16.94 -4.87 16.97
N ASN A 193 -15.63 -4.70 16.78
CA ASN A 193 -14.61 -5.37 17.58
C ASN A 193 -14.71 -5.03 19.07
N THR A 194 -15.08 -3.79 19.42
CA THR A 194 -15.30 -3.43 20.83
C THR A 194 -16.61 -3.99 21.36
N TRP A 195 -17.72 -3.77 20.66
CA TRP A 195 -19.06 -4.10 21.14
C TRP A 195 -19.36 -5.59 21.26
N LEU A 196 -18.68 -6.39 20.45
CA LEU A 196 -18.86 -7.84 20.40
C LEU A 196 -17.80 -8.60 21.20
N SER A 197 -16.83 -7.89 21.79
CA SER A 197 -15.83 -8.47 22.68
C SER A 197 -16.33 -8.66 24.12
N ASN A 198 -15.53 -9.37 24.92
CA ASN A 198 -15.72 -9.51 26.37
C ASN A 198 -15.13 -8.35 27.18
N LYS A 199 -14.71 -7.26 26.55
CA LYS A 199 -14.11 -6.10 27.24
C LYS A 199 -15.15 -5.41 28.12
N TRP A 200 -14.70 -4.78 29.21
CA TRP A 200 -15.55 -4.03 30.14
C TRP A 200 -16.33 -2.88 29.46
N ASN A 201 -15.77 -2.31 28.38
CA ASN A 201 -16.38 -1.22 27.61
C ASN A 201 -17.26 -1.70 26.45
N SER A 202 -17.50 -3.01 26.29
CA SER A 202 -18.28 -3.58 25.18
C SER A 202 -19.71 -3.05 25.09
N ARG A 203 -20.31 -2.57 26.18
CA ARG A 203 -21.67 -2.00 26.17
C ARG A 203 -21.69 -0.48 26.10
N ILE A 204 -20.55 0.19 26.04
CA ILE A 204 -20.47 1.64 26.17
C ILE A 204 -20.67 2.32 24.81
N ILE A 205 -21.60 3.29 24.77
CA ILE A 205 -21.80 4.20 23.65
C ILE A 205 -21.72 5.64 24.17
N GLY A 206 -20.85 6.45 23.54
CA GLY A 206 -20.75 7.87 23.85
C GLY A 206 -21.97 8.67 23.38
N GLY A 207 -22.42 9.60 24.21
CA GLY A 207 -23.60 10.44 23.98
C GLY A 207 -24.92 9.70 24.12
N LYS A 208 -25.94 10.19 23.43
CA LYS A 208 -27.27 9.56 23.34
C LYS A 208 -27.29 8.37 22.36
N GLY A 209 -26.18 8.16 21.64
CA GLY A 209 -26.02 7.13 20.60
C GLY A 209 -26.83 7.42 19.34
N THR A 210 -27.19 8.69 19.16
CA THR A 210 -27.87 9.21 17.96
C THR A 210 -26.90 9.52 16.81
N SER A 211 -25.60 9.43 17.08
CA SER A 211 -24.56 9.54 16.06
C SER A 211 -24.85 8.58 14.91
N SER A 212 -24.80 9.08 13.69
CA SER A 212 -25.00 8.27 12.48
C SER A 212 -24.11 8.79 11.38
N ILE A 213 -23.57 7.86 10.59
CA ILE A 213 -22.88 8.16 9.34
C ILE A 213 -23.50 7.33 8.23
N THR A 214 -23.36 7.82 7.01
CA THR A 214 -23.86 7.11 5.84
C THR A 214 -22.80 6.13 5.34
N TYR A 215 -23.21 4.90 5.05
CA TYR A 215 -22.35 3.83 4.55
C TYR A 215 -22.80 3.42 3.15
N VAL A 216 -21.85 3.15 2.26
CA VAL A 216 -22.12 2.64 0.90
C VAL A 216 -21.37 1.33 0.71
N HIS A 217 -22.06 0.30 0.23
CA HIS A 217 -21.41 -0.96 -0.05
C HIS A 217 -20.53 -0.83 -1.30
N VAL A 218 -19.36 -1.46 -1.30
CA VAL A 218 -18.40 -1.37 -2.41
C VAL A 218 -19.03 -1.81 -3.74
N ASN A 219 -19.85 -2.86 -3.75
CA ASN A 219 -20.55 -3.31 -4.96
C ASN A 219 -21.48 -2.24 -5.56
N ASP A 220 -22.18 -1.45 -4.74
CA ASP A 220 -23.03 -0.37 -5.25
C ASP A 220 -22.17 0.78 -5.78
N LEU A 221 -21.05 1.07 -5.11
CA LEU A 221 -20.07 2.05 -5.59
C LEU A 221 -19.47 1.64 -6.94
N ILE A 222 -19.09 0.38 -7.13
CA ILE A 222 -18.55 -0.10 -8.42
C ILE A 222 -19.61 0.05 -9.52
N LYS A 223 -20.87 -0.31 -9.24
CA LYS A 223 -21.98 -0.08 -10.18
C LYS A 223 -22.11 1.38 -10.55
N LEU A 224 -22.04 2.29 -9.57
CA LEU A 224 -22.09 3.73 -9.83
C LEU A 224 -20.96 4.19 -10.75
N ILE A 225 -19.72 3.75 -10.50
CA ILE A 225 -18.56 4.10 -11.33
C ILE A 225 -18.78 3.60 -12.77
N LEU A 226 -19.24 2.36 -12.93
CA LEU A 226 -19.54 1.79 -14.25
C LEU A 226 -20.69 2.54 -14.96
N THR A 227 -21.74 2.96 -14.23
CA THR A 227 -22.81 3.80 -14.77
C THR A 227 -22.28 5.14 -15.26
N VAL A 228 -21.37 5.78 -14.52
CA VAL A 228 -20.72 7.03 -14.95
C VAL A 228 -19.91 6.82 -16.24
N ILE A 229 -19.17 5.71 -16.32
CA ILE A 229 -18.38 5.36 -17.52
C ILE A 229 -19.32 5.18 -18.72
N ASN A 230 -20.37 4.37 -18.58
CA ASN A 230 -21.32 4.05 -19.64
C ASN A 230 -22.13 5.27 -20.12
N ASN A 231 -22.38 6.24 -19.24
CA ASN A 231 -23.15 7.44 -19.57
C ASN A 231 -22.26 8.63 -19.98
N THR A 232 -20.95 8.43 -20.19
CA THR A 232 -19.96 9.50 -20.41
C THR A 232 -20.41 10.56 -21.41
N ASP A 233 -21.01 10.15 -22.53
CA ASP A 233 -21.40 11.03 -23.64
C ASP A 233 -22.60 11.92 -23.31
N THR A 234 -23.44 11.52 -22.34
CA THR A 234 -24.62 12.27 -21.89
C THR A 234 -24.36 13.17 -20.70
N LEU A 235 -23.24 12.96 -20.02
CA LEU A 235 -22.92 13.66 -18.78
C LEU A 235 -22.32 15.04 -19.06
N PRO A 236 -22.57 16.04 -18.19
CA PRO A 236 -21.95 17.35 -18.33
C PRO A 236 -20.42 17.29 -18.36
N GLN A 237 -19.81 18.36 -18.87
CA GLN A 237 -18.35 18.54 -18.88
C GLN A 237 -17.76 18.40 -17.46
N VAL A 238 -18.44 18.97 -16.47
CA VAL A 238 -18.12 18.80 -15.06
C VAL A 238 -19.36 18.45 -14.29
N THR A 239 -19.28 17.40 -13.49
CA THR A 239 -20.37 17.06 -12.57
C THR A 239 -19.83 16.48 -11.27
N THR A 240 -20.58 16.68 -10.20
CA THR A 240 -20.30 16.11 -8.87
C THR A 240 -21.47 15.22 -8.48
N TYR A 241 -21.16 14.02 -7.99
CA TYR A 241 -22.15 13.05 -7.51
C TYR A 241 -21.81 12.58 -6.09
N CYS A 242 -22.84 12.39 -5.27
CA CYS A 242 -22.74 11.80 -3.95
C CYS A 242 -22.96 10.29 -4.04
N ALA A 243 -21.88 9.52 -3.84
CA ALA A 243 -21.96 8.05 -3.83
C ALA A 243 -22.43 7.57 -2.45
N SER A 244 -23.74 7.62 -2.24
CA SER A 244 -24.38 7.40 -0.94
C SER A 244 -25.80 6.87 -1.10
N PRO A 245 -26.29 6.02 -0.18
CA PRO A 245 -27.73 5.83 0.01
C PRO A 245 -28.37 7.05 0.69
N THR A 246 -29.72 7.10 0.66
CA THR A 246 -30.56 8.13 1.31
C THR A 246 -30.69 7.97 2.82
N GLY A 247 -30.38 6.77 3.35
CA GLY A 247 -30.56 6.41 4.76
C GLY A 247 -29.28 6.41 5.58
N THR A 248 -29.42 6.51 6.90
CA THR A 248 -28.31 6.38 7.87
C THR A 248 -28.70 5.45 9.01
N LEU A 249 -27.72 4.74 9.57
CA LEU A 249 -27.92 3.91 10.75
C LEU A 249 -27.32 4.62 11.98
N SER A 250 -28.11 4.81 13.04
CA SER A 250 -27.58 5.33 14.29
C SER A 250 -26.71 4.30 15.02
N HIS A 251 -25.80 4.76 15.86
CA HIS A 251 -24.98 3.87 16.69
C HIS A 251 -25.83 2.96 17.59
N ASN A 252 -27.01 3.42 18.04
CA ASN A 252 -27.95 2.57 18.78
C ASN A 252 -28.47 1.43 17.93
N GLU A 253 -29.00 1.74 16.76
CA GLU A 253 -29.56 0.74 15.85
C GLU A 253 -28.48 -0.23 15.36
N LEU A 254 -27.27 0.28 15.07
CA LEU A 254 -26.10 -0.52 14.71
C LEU A 254 -25.70 -1.47 15.84
N PHE A 255 -25.62 -0.98 17.08
CA PHE A 255 -25.29 -1.78 18.25
C PHE A 255 -26.32 -2.88 18.52
N GLU A 256 -27.61 -2.53 18.52
CA GLU A 256 -28.70 -3.49 18.74
C GLU A 256 -28.74 -4.55 17.65
N ALA A 257 -28.55 -4.17 16.39
CA ALA A 257 -28.50 -5.12 15.27
C ALA A 257 -27.27 -6.04 15.36
N ALA A 258 -26.08 -5.48 15.58
CA ALA A 258 -24.84 -6.27 15.69
C ALA A 258 -24.90 -7.26 16.86
N THR A 259 -25.36 -6.81 18.04
CA THR A 259 -25.47 -7.68 19.22
C THR A 259 -26.54 -8.75 19.05
N ARG A 260 -27.65 -8.45 18.39
CA ARG A 260 -28.66 -9.46 18.02
C ARG A 260 -28.07 -10.57 17.15
N TYR A 261 -27.33 -10.23 16.09
CA TYR A 261 -26.75 -11.24 15.20
C TYR A 261 -25.62 -12.04 15.86
N TYR A 262 -24.82 -11.40 16.71
CA TYR A 262 -23.68 -12.06 17.35
C TYR A 262 -24.05 -12.92 18.56
N PHE A 263 -24.89 -12.39 19.46
CA PHE A 263 -25.27 -13.06 20.72
C PHE A 263 -26.62 -13.79 20.64
N GLY A 264 -27.37 -13.64 19.54
CA GLY A 264 -28.73 -14.16 19.39
C GLY A 264 -29.83 -13.27 19.99
N TYR A 265 -29.47 -12.19 20.69
CA TYR A 265 -30.42 -11.24 21.29
C TYR A 265 -29.82 -9.83 21.39
N PRO A 266 -30.63 -8.75 21.26
CA PRO A 266 -30.12 -7.39 21.37
C PRO A 266 -29.68 -7.11 22.80
N ARG A 267 -28.47 -6.56 22.97
CA ARG A 267 -27.97 -6.12 24.28
C ARG A 267 -28.37 -4.66 24.53
N LYS A 268 -28.56 -4.30 25.80
CA LYS A 268 -28.74 -2.89 26.19
C LYS A 268 -27.39 -2.18 26.30
N SER A 269 -27.26 -1.09 25.58
CA SER A 269 -26.08 -0.20 25.66
C SER A 269 -26.15 0.74 26.86
N ILE A 270 -24.99 1.06 27.44
CA ILE A 270 -24.80 2.07 28.48
C ILE A 270 -24.38 3.37 27.80
N LYS A 271 -25.15 4.45 28.03
CA LYS A 271 -24.90 5.78 27.46
C LYS A 271 -24.02 6.59 28.38
N ILE A 272 -22.91 7.10 27.85
CA ILE A 272 -22.02 7.98 28.60
C ILE A 272 -22.16 9.41 28.08
N PRO A 273 -22.65 10.36 28.90
CA PRO A 273 -22.74 11.76 28.52
C PRO A 273 -21.41 12.30 27.98
N LYS A 274 -21.49 13.16 26.97
CA LYS A 274 -20.32 13.69 26.26
C LYS A 274 -19.27 14.32 27.17
N PHE A 275 -19.70 15.00 28.24
CA PHE A 275 -18.80 15.65 29.20
C PHE A 275 -18.03 14.65 30.08
N ILE A 276 -18.53 13.42 30.24
CA ILE A 276 -17.84 12.32 30.94
C ILE A 276 -16.93 11.55 29.98
N ALA A 277 -17.40 11.32 28.76
CA ALA A 277 -16.66 10.57 27.76
C ALA A 277 -15.36 11.29 27.31
N LEU A 278 -15.35 12.63 27.26
CA LEU A 278 -14.18 13.38 26.79
C LEU A 278 -12.94 13.22 27.71
N PRO A 279 -13.04 13.43 29.04
CA PRO A 279 -11.95 13.14 29.96
C PRO A 279 -11.45 11.68 29.85
N GLY A 280 -12.38 10.72 29.73
CA GLY A 280 -12.02 9.30 29.61
C GLY A 280 -11.21 8.98 28.34
N VAL A 281 -11.56 9.58 27.21
CA VAL A 281 -10.80 9.44 25.94
C VAL A 281 -9.43 10.10 26.04
N ILE A 282 -9.33 11.27 26.68
CA ILE A 282 -8.04 11.97 26.90
C ILE A 282 -7.12 11.11 27.78
N PHE A 283 -7.64 10.62 28.91
CA PHE A 283 -6.88 9.76 29.83
C PHE A 283 -6.38 8.49 29.15
N ARG A 284 -7.25 7.80 28.38
CA ARG A 284 -6.86 6.62 27.60
C ARG A 284 -5.84 6.94 26.51
N ALA A 285 -5.95 8.10 25.85
CA ALA A 285 -4.96 8.52 24.88
C ALA A 285 -3.59 8.73 25.54
N MET A 286 -3.53 9.36 26.71
CA MET A 286 -2.29 9.54 27.47
C MET A 286 -1.67 8.20 27.90
N LEU A 287 -2.47 7.28 28.44
CA LEU A 287 -2.00 5.94 28.79
C LEU A 287 -1.52 5.16 27.55
N GLY A 288 -2.22 5.28 26.44
CA GLY A 288 -1.83 4.65 25.18
C GLY A 288 -0.53 5.22 24.60
N ASP A 289 -0.22 6.49 24.85
CA ASP A 289 1.05 7.12 24.47
C ASP A 289 2.23 6.58 25.29
N LEU A 290 1.99 6.22 26.56
CA LEU A 290 2.97 5.59 27.45
C LEU A 290 3.22 4.11 27.11
N VAL A 291 2.17 3.37 26.76
CA VAL A 291 2.21 1.90 26.55
C VAL A 291 2.40 1.54 25.06
N GLY A 292 2.45 2.53 24.16
CA GLY A 292 2.60 2.32 22.72
C GLY A 292 1.34 1.78 22.01
N GLN A 293 0.23 1.59 22.74
CA GLN A 293 -1.05 1.14 22.21
C GLN A 293 -2.09 2.24 22.32
N ARG A 294 -2.15 3.12 21.32
CA ARG A 294 -3.12 4.21 21.30
C ARG A 294 -4.54 3.68 20.98
N PRO A 295 -5.58 4.09 21.73
CA PRO A 295 -6.96 3.76 21.38
C PRO A 295 -7.34 4.36 20.02
N PHE A 296 -8.26 3.70 19.31
CA PHE A 296 -8.80 4.22 18.06
C PHE A 296 -9.57 5.52 18.29
N GLU A 297 -10.34 5.60 19.38
CA GLU A 297 -11.09 6.79 19.74
C GLU A 297 -10.15 7.97 20.05
N ARG A 298 -10.39 9.09 19.36
CA ARG A 298 -9.59 10.31 19.51
C ARG A 298 -10.41 11.45 20.11
N PRO A 299 -9.80 12.38 20.87
CA PRO A 299 -10.51 13.53 21.42
C PRO A 299 -11.29 14.35 20.38
N TRP A 300 -10.78 14.45 19.15
CA TRP A 300 -11.47 15.16 18.07
C TRP A 300 -12.79 14.49 17.66
N MET A 301 -12.90 13.15 17.77
CA MET A 301 -14.11 12.39 17.43
C MET A 301 -15.29 12.77 18.33
N MET A 302 -15.01 13.24 19.56
CA MET A 302 -16.03 13.73 20.50
C MET A 302 -16.86 14.89 19.94
N ARG A 303 -16.34 15.64 18.96
CA ARG A 303 -17.09 16.71 18.26
C ARG A 303 -18.21 16.17 17.39
N TYR A 304 -18.19 14.88 17.05
CA TYR A 304 -19.17 14.20 16.19
C TYR A 304 -20.19 13.36 16.95
N ILE A 305 -20.01 13.18 18.26
CA ILE A 305 -21.02 12.52 19.09
C ILE A 305 -22.36 13.27 19.01
N ASP A 306 -23.42 12.50 18.81
CA ASP A 306 -24.81 12.91 18.63
C ASP A 306 -25.06 13.79 17.40
N LYS A 307 -24.17 13.73 16.40
CA LYS A 307 -24.43 14.31 15.07
C LYS A 307 -24.90 13.24 14.09
N LYS A 308 -25.88 13.60 13.27
CA LYS A 308 -26.35 12.78 12.14
C LYS A 308 -25.73 13.28 10.85
N LEU A 309 -24.90 12.47 10.21
CA LEU A 309 -24.25 12.80 8.94
C LEU A 309 -25.08 12.22 7.79
N VAL A 310 -26.21 12.89 7.54
CA VAL A 310 -27.18 12.49 6.51
C VAL A 310 -26.82 13.15 5.18
N VAL A 311 -27.01 12.39 4.11
CA VAL A 311 -26.72 12.76 2.73
C VAL A 311 -28.01 12.69 1.94
N ASP A 312 -28.22 13.66 1.07
CA ASP A 312 -29.27 13.64 0.05
C ASP A 312 -28.61 13.38 -1.32
N PRO A 313 -28.60 12.11 -1.78
CA PRO A 313 -28.07 11.72 -3.09
C PRO A 313 -29.12 11.76 -4.22
N THR A 314 -30.27 12.43 -4.01
CA THR A 314 -31.40 12.39 -4.96
C THR A 314 -30.99 12.81 -6.37
N TYR A 315 -30.15 13.84 -6.50
CA TYR A 315 -29.66 14.29 -7.81
C TYR A 315 -28.80 13.21 -8.49
N THR A 316 -27.89 12.56 -7.77
CA THR A 316 -27.11 11.41 -8.30
C THR A 316 -28.04 10.31 -8.80
N MET A 317 -29.02 9.92 -7.99
CA MET A 317 -29.92 8.81 -8.30
C MET A 317 -30.76 9.09 -9.55
N GLN A 318 -31.36 10.28 -9.63
CA GLN A 318 -32.20 10.69 -10.75
C GLN A 318 -31.39 10.88 -12.04
N THR A 319 -30.23 11.53 -11.96
CA THR A 319 -29.43 11.87 -13.15
C THR A 319 -28.79 10.63 -13.78
N LEU A 320 -28.34 9.69 -12.96
CA LEU A 320 -27.65 8.50 -13.44
C LEU A 320 -28.55 7.28 -13.60
N ASN A 321 -29.83 7.38 -13.22
CA ASN A 321 -30.75 6.25 -13.08
C ASN A 321 -30.09 5.10 -12.29
N TRP A 322 -29.43 5.47 -11.18
CA TRP A 322 -28.68 4.55 -10.32
C TRP A 322 -29.27 4.58 -8.92
N GLU A 323 -29.51 3.41 -8.34
CA GLU A 323 -29.91 3.29 -6.94
C GLU A 323 -29.08 2.21 -6.24
N PRO A 324 -28.61 2.48 -5.00
CA PRO A 324 -27.99 1.45 -4.16
C PRO A 324 -28.97 0.31 -3.90
N SER A 325 -28.48 -0.92 -3.95
CA SER A 325 -29.34 -2.07 -3.72
C SER A 325 -29.78 -2.12 -2.25
N SER A 326 -31.07 -2.30 -2.00
CA SER A 326 -31.56 -2.57 -0.64
C SER A 326 -30.95 -3.83 -0.01
N ARG A 327 -30.39 -4.75 -0.81
CA ARG A 327 -29.65 -5.93 -0.31
C ARG A 327 -28.29 -5.56 0.29
N ASN A 328 -27.71 -4.46 -0.18
CA ASN A 328 -26.39 -3.93 0.19
C ASN A 328 -26.47 -2.85 1.29
N ASP A 329 -27.64 -2.61 1.86
CA ASP A 329 -27.81 -1.76 3.04
C ASP A 329 -27.07 -2.35 4.26
N LEU A 330 -26.40 -1.50 5.04
CA LEU A 330 -25.58 -1.93 6.18
C LEU A 330 -26.37 -2.75 7.19
N LYS A 331 -27.61 -2.36 7.51
CA LYS A 331 -28.42 -3.06 8.52
C LYS A 331 -28.69 -4.51 8.10
N ARG A 332 -28.84 -4.76 6.80
CA ARG A 332 -28.97 -6.12 6.24
C ARG A 332 -27.63 -6.83 6.14
N ARG A 333 -26.57 -6.14 5.68
CA ARG A 333 -25.23 -6.72 5.55
C ARG A 333 -24.59 -7.08 6.90
N LEU A 334 -25.01 -6.48 8.01
CA LEU A 334 -24.52 -6.81 9.35
C LEU A 334 -24.53 -8.32 9.64
N LEU A 335 -25.55 -9.05 9.20
CA LEU A 335 -25.58 -10.51 9.32
C LEU A 335 -24.31 -11.15 8.73
N PHE A 336 -23.95 -10.78 7.50
CA PHE A 336 -22.79 -11.29 6.79
C PHE A 336 -21.48 -10.83 7.44
N LEU A 337 -21.39 -9.57 7.86
CA LEU A 337 -20.22 -9.05 8.59
C LEU A 337 -19.97 -9.86 9.86
N ILE A 338 -21.03 -10.14 10.62
CA ILE A 338 -20.94 -10.90 11.88
C ILE A 338 -20.61 -12.37 11.63
N GLU A 339 -21.20 -12.99 10.61
CA GLU A 339 -20.87 -14.38 10.26
C GLU A 339 -19.43 -14.52 9.74
N ASN A 340 -18.94 -13.58 8.93
CA ASN A 340 -17.52 -13.54 8.53
C ASN A 340 -16.60 -13.36 9.74
N MET A 341 -16.96 -12.48 10.68
CA MET A 341 -16.20 -12.28 11.92
C MET A 341 -16.14 -13.54 12.79
N LYS A 342 -17.23 -14.32 12.86
CA LYS A 342 -17.29 -15.55 13.68
C LYS A 342 -16.57 -16.73 13.03
N ASN A 343 -16.83 -16.95 11.73
CA ASN A 343 -16.34 -18.14 11.03
C ASN A 343 -14.91 -17.95 10.46
N HIS A 344 -14.49 -16.69 10.23
CA HIS A 344 -13.21 -16.34 9.64
C HIS A 344 -12.48 -15.25 10.44
N TYR A 345 -12.49 -15.35 11.78
CA TYR A 345 -12.00 -14.30 12.67
C TYR A 345 -10.57 -13.79 12.35
N VAL A 346 -9.62 -14.69 12.08
CA VAL A 346 -8.23 -14.33 11.78
C VAL A 346 -8.15 -13.51 10.50
N GLU A 347 -8.75 -14.00 9.41
CA GLU A 347 -8.78 -13.29 8.13
C GLU A 347 -9.51 -11.95 8.24
N TRP A 348 -10.66 -11.94 8.91
CA TRP A 348 -11.45 -10.73 9.15
C TRP A 348 -10.64 -9.68 9.91
N THR A 349 -9.90 -10.09 10.95
CA THR A 349 -9.04 -9.21 11.74
C THR A 349 -7.90 -8.67 10.89
N VAL A 350 -7.14 -9.52 10.20
CA VAL A 350 -6.02 -9.12 9.34
C VAL A 350 -6.47 -8.16 8.24
N ARG A 351 -7.59 -8.45 7.55
CA ARG A 351 -8.15 -7.57 6.51
C ARG A 351 -8.47 -6.18 7.03
N ASN A 352 -8.98 -6.06 8.25
CA ASN A 352 -9.36 -4.78 8.82
C ASN A 352 -8.18 -4.03 9.46
N GLU A 353 -7.32 -4.73 10.21
CA GLU A 353 -6.14 -4.14 10.83
C GLU A 353 -5.15 -3.63 9.77
N THR A 354 -5.00 -4.35 8.65
CA THR A 354 -4.18 -3.84 7.53
C THR A 354 -4.71 -2.52 6.97
N GLN A 355 -6.03 -2.26 6.97
CA GLN A 355 -6.58 -0.95 6.60
C GLN A 355 -6.26 0.13 7.65
N MET A 356 -6.11 -0.25 8.93
CA MET A 356 -5.71 0.67 10.01
C MET A 356 -4.20 0.97 10.00
N VAL A 357 -3.36 -0.01 9.67
CA VAL A 357 -1.90 0.11 9.63
C VAL A 357 -1.41 0.78 8.35
N ARG A 358 -2.09 0.60 7.20
CA ARG A 358 -1.78 1.28 5.92
C ARG A 358 -1.87 2.81 5.98
N ILE A 359 -2.43 3.34 7.07
CA ILE A 359 -2.54 4.75 7.41
C ILE A 359 -1.27 5.28 8.13
N ALA A 360 -0.47 4.39 8.71
CA ALA A 360 0.83 4.71 9.28
C ALA A 360 1.92 4.62 8.19
N LYS A 361 2.88 5.54 8.26
CA LYS A 361 4.00 5.76 7.33
C LYS A 361 4.53 4.48 6.69
N ARG A 362 4.82 4.56 5.39
CA ARG A 362 5.38 3.45 4.60
C ARG A 362 6.81 3.19 5.02
N PHE A 363 6.94 2.40 6.07
CA PHE A 363 8.20 1.93 6.61
C PHE A 363 9.15 1.47 5.50
N ASN A 364 8.70 0.67 4.53
CA ASN A 364 9.57 0.16 3.45
C ASN A 364 10.20 1.25 2.60
N ILE A 365 9.48 2.34 2.30
CA ILE A 365 10.01 3.46 1.51
C ILE A 365 10.97 4.29 2.36
N GLN A 366 10.57 4.63 3.59
CA GLN A 366 11.41 5.37 4.52
C GLN A 366 12.69 4.59 4.85
N ALA A 367 12.59 3.28 5.06
CA ALA A 367 13.72 2.36 5.25
C ALA A 367 14.64 2.36 4.03
N TYR A 368 14.06 2.24 2.83
CA TYR A 368 14.83 2.27 1.59
C TYR A 368 15.55 3.61 1.37
N GLU A 369 14.91 4.74 1.65
CA GLU A 369 15.55 6.07 1.58
C GLU A 369 16.68 6.22 2.59
N VAL A 370 16.46 5.79 3.84
CA VAL A 370 17.50 5.73 4.87
C VAL A 370 18.67 4.87 4.41
N MET A 371 18.40 3.71 3.79
CA MET A 371 19.43 2.85 3.22
C MET A 371 20.20 3.57 2.10
N LEU A 372 19.52 4.09 1.08
CA LEU A 372 20.18 4.78 -0.04
C LEU A 372 21.12 5.90 0.40
N ARG A 373 20.72 6.71 1.39
CA ARG A 373 21.56 7.81 1.91
C ARG A 373 22.82 7.31 2.62
N ASN A 374 22.76 6.14 3.24
CA ASN A 374 23.87 5.56 4.00
C ASN A 374 24.67 4.51 3.20
N ARG A 375 24.34 4.30 1.92
CA ARG A 375 24.93 3.25 1.06
C ARG A 375 26.47 3.30 1.01
N GLU A 376 27.04 4.42 0.56
CA GLU A 376 28.50 4.55 0.41
C GLU A 376 29.23 4.41 1.76
N LEU A 377 28.64 4.94 2.83
CA LEU A 377 29.20 4.83 4.18
C LEU A 377 29.30 3.37 4.63
N ILE A 378 28.22 2.61 4.46
CA ILE A 378 28.16 1.19 4.86
C ILE A 378 29.09 0.33 4.01
N ILE A 379 29.13 0.56 2.69
CA ILE A 379 30.04 -0.14 1.78
C ILE A 379 31.50 0.08 2.20
N ASN A 380 31.90 1.33 2.45
CA ASN A 380 33.27 1.66 2.86
C ASN A 380 33.60 1.06 4.23
N LYS A 381 32.68 1.12 5.20
CA LYS A 381 32.87 0.47 6.52
C LYS A 381 33.04 -1.03 6.42
N MET A 382 32.33 -1.70 5.52
CA MET A 382 32.52 -3.14 5.29
C MET A 382 33.88 -3.43 4.68
N LEU A 383 34.33 -2.64 3.69
CA LEU A 383 35.67 -2.77 3.10
C LEU A 383 36.79 -2.59 4.14
N ASP A 384 36.66 -1.57 4.99
CA ASP A 384 37.61 -1.30 6.07
C ASP A 384 37.61 -2.45 7.09
N TYR A 385 36.42 -2.92 7.50
CA TYR A 385 36.27 -4.03 8.43
C TYR A 385 36.92 -5.32 7.92
N ILE A 386 36.71 -5.66 6.65
CA ILE A 386 37.37 -6.81 6.02
C ILE A 386 38.89 -6.64 6.00
N SER A 387 39.40 -5.40 5.89
CA SER A 387 40.84 -5.09 5.76
C SER A 387 41.60 -4.99 7.09
N GLN A 388 40.91 -4.87 8.23
CA GLN A 388 41.51 -4.78 9.59
C GLN A 388 42.33 -6.02 9.97
N SER A 389 43.58 -5.86 10.42
CA SER A 389 44.51 -6.97 10.70
C SER A 389 43.94 -8.13 11.53
N GLU A 390 43.07 -7.83 12.50
CA GLU A 390 42.35 -8.80 13.34
C GLU A 390 41.42 -9.75 12.58
N ASN A 391 40.85 -9.31 11.45
CA ASN A 391 39.91 -10.10 10.64
C ASN A 391 40.60 -10.89 9.52
N LYS A 392 41.94 -10.96 9.52
CA LYS A 392 42.73 -11.59 8.44
C LYS A 392 42.42 -13.07 8.24
N SER A 393 42.28 -13.82 9.34
CA SER A 393 41.94 -15.25 9.30
C SER A 393 40.47 -15.48 8.93
N ARG A 394 39.59 -14.55 9.31
CA ARG A 394 38.13 -14.66 9.13
C ARG A 394 37.69 -14.42 7.68
N PHE A 395 38.39 -13.54 6.95
CA PHE A 395 38.06 -13.14 5.58
C PHE A 395 39.24 -13.36 4.61
N ALA A 396 39.89 -14.52 4.72
CA ALA A 396 41.10 -14.83 3.99
C ALA A 396 40.92 -14.79 2.46
N ASN A 397 39.82 -15.34 1.94
CA ASN A 397 39.53 -15.36 0.51
C ASN A 397 38.93 -14.03 0.04
N TYR A 398 38.07 -13.38 0.85
CA TYR A 398 37.57 -12.04 0.51
C TYR A 398 38.67 -10.99 0.35
N ARG A 399 39.78 -11.11 1.08
CA ARG A 399 40.97 -10.24 0.94
C ARG A 399 41.82 -10.52 -0.29
N ARG A 400 41.73 -11.72 -0.85
CA ARG A 400 42.46 -12.09 -2.07
C ARG A 400 41.76 -11.57 -3.31
N LEU A 401 40.48 -11.21 -3.22
CA LEU A 401 39.75 -10.60 -4.31
C LEU A 401 40.34 -9.22 -4.66
N ASP A 402 40.27 -8.88 -5.94
CA ASP A 402 40.51 -7.51 -6.39
C ASP A 402 39.62 -6.52 -5.60
N GLN A 403 40.20 -5.39 -5.19
CA GLN A 403 39.49 -4.43 -4.34
C GLN A 403 38.23 -3.87 -5.01
N ASN A 404 38.25 -3.66 -6.34
CA ASN A 404 37.06 -3.21 -7.05
C ASN A 404 36.01 -4.32 -7.08
N LEU A 405 36.42 -5.57 -7.33
CA LEU A 405 35.52 -6.72 -7.32
C LEU A 405 34.84 -6.91 -5.94
N LEU A 406 35.60 -6.79 -4.85
CA LEU A 406 35.08 -6.85 -3.49
C LEU A 406 34.08 -5.72 -3.21
N LYS A 407 34.41 -4.49 -3.59
CA LYS A 407 33.50 -3.33 -3.47
C LYS A 407 32.20 -3.58 -4.23
N TRP A 408 32.28 -4.10 -5.46
CA TRP A 408 31.11 -4.41 -6.28
C TRP A 408 30.24 -5.48 -5.66
N TYR A 409 30.85 -6.52 -5.08
CA TYR A 409 30.12 -7.57 -4.39
C TYR A 409 29.36 -7.05 -3.16
N ILE A 410 30.01 -6.21 -2.33
CA ILE A 410 29.36 -5.57 -1.17
C ILE A 410 28.21 -4.66 -1.64
N THR A 411 28.42 -3.92 -2.73
CA THR A 411 27.40 -3.04 -3.33
C THR A 411 26.20 -3.84 -3.83
N MET A 412 26.44 -4.98 -4.49
CA MET A 412 25.40 -5.91 -4.96
C MET A 412 24.55 -6.39 -3.80
N LEU A 413 25.19 -6.93 -2.76
CA LEU A 413 24.50 -7.45 -1.59
C LEU A 413 23.67 -6.36 -0.90
N TYR A 414 24.24 -5.16 -0.74
CA TYR A 414 23.55 -4.00 -0.21
C TYR A 414 22.27 -3.71 -1.00
N GLN A 415 22.39 -3.64 -2.34
CA GLN A 415 21.28 -3.30 -3.22
C GLN A 415 20.18 -4.37 -3.19
N LEU A 416 20.55 -5.65 -3.14
CA LEU A 416 19.60 -6.76 -3.03
C LEU A 416 18.79 -6.69 -1.74
N ILE A 417 19.45 -6.43 -0.60
CA ILE A 417 18.77 -6.28 0.68
C ILE A 417 17.86 -5.06 0.68
N ALA A 418 18.37 -3.89 0.25
CA ALA A 418 17.59 -2.65 0.18
C ALA A 418 16.35 -2.83 -0.69
N THR A 419 16.50 -3.52 -1.82
CA THR A 419 15.40 -3.81 -2.75
C THR A 419 14.39 -4.78 -2.16
N SER A 420 14.83 -5.85 -1.48
CA SER A 420 13.95 -6.79 -0.80
C SER A 420 13.08 -6.10 0.25
N ILE A 421 13.65 -5.12 0.97
CA ILE A 421 12.93 -4.32 1.98
C ILE A 421 11.94 -3.35 1.31
N LYS A 422 12.36 -2.69 0.22
CA LYS A 422 11.49 -1.77 -0.55
C LYS A 422 10.26 -2.48 -1.11
N VAL A 423 10.47 -3.63 -1.76
CA VAL A 423 9.42 -4.40 -2.45
C VAL A 423 8.62 -5.28 -1.47
N GLY A 424 9.18 -5.62 -0.31
CA GLY A 424 8.56 -6.56 0.62
C GLY A 424 8.57 -8.01 0.14
N ASP A 425 9.27 -8.31 -0.97
CA ASP A 425 9.48 -9.65 -1.49
C ASP A 425 10.88 -10.15 -1.12
N ARG A 426 10.91 -11.26 -0.38
CA ARG A 426 12.13 -11.89 0.14
C ARG A 426 12.57 -13.08 -0.69
N ILE A 427 11.83 -13.48 -1.73
CA ILE A 427 12.20 -14.60 -2.60
C ILE A 427 13.37 -14.22 -3.50
N ILE A 428 13.45 -12.94 -3.89
CA ILE A 428 14.51 -12.42 -4.78
C ILE A 428 15.89 -12.65 -4.16
N ILE A 429 16.06 -12.39 -2.85
CA ILE A 429 17.38 -12.49 -2.21
C ILE A 429 17.91 -13.92 -2.23
N ARG A 430 17.03 -14.94 -2.03
CA ARG A 430 17.41 -16.35 -2.03
C ARG A 430 18.04 -16.77 -3.36
N LYS A 431 17.39 -16.47 -4.49
CA LYS A 431 17.90 -16.82 -5.83
C LYS A 431 19.29 -16.23 -6.12
N TYR A 432 19.52 -14.98 -5.72
CA TYR A 432 20.82 -14.34 -5.91
C TYR A 432 21.89 -14.93 -5.00
N ILE A 433 21.53 -15.26 -3.76
CA ILE A 433 22.45 -15.92 -2.82
C ILE A 433 22.86 -17.30 -3.33
N GLN A 434 21.93 -18.08 -3.88
CA GLN A 434 22.22 -19.37 -4.49
C GLN A 434 23.29 -19.26 -5.60
N ALA A 435 23.14 -18.27 -6.50
CA ALA A 435 24.12 -18.02 -7.56
C ALA A 435 25.50 -17.57 -7.02
N ILE A 436 25.51 -16.76 -5.95
CA ILE A 436 26.74 -16.33 -5.28
C ILE A 436 27.40 -17.52 -4.58
N ALA A 437 26.63 -18.36 -3.91
CA ALA A 437 27.11 -19.53 -3.17
C ALA A 437 27.88 -20.46 -4.09
N TYR A 438 27.30 -20.77 -5.26
CA TYR A 438 27.94 -21.56 -6.30
C TYR A 438 29.31 -20.99 -6.71
N ARG A 439 29.37 -19.67 -6.96
CA ARG A 439 30.63 -19.01 -7.34
C ARG A 439 31.67 -19.06 -6.22
N ARG A 440 31.28 -18.80 -4.97
CA ARG A 440 32.18 -18.81 -3.82
C ARG A 440 32.72 -20.22 -3.53
N TYR A 441 31.88 -21.23 -3.70
CA TYR A 441 32.29 -22.62 -3.61
C TYR A 441 33.40 -22.94 -4.62
N ASN A 442 33.20 -22.60 -5.91
CA ASN A 442 34.20 -22.82 -6.96
C ASN A 442 35.50 -22.03 -6.76
N GLU A 443 35.42 -20.85 -6.15
CA GLU A 443 36.58 -20.01 -5.81
C GLU A 443 37.32 -20.49 -4.53
N GLY A 444 36.86 -21.57 -3.89
CA GLY A 444 37.50 -22.18 -2.71
C GLY A 444 37.20 -21.48 -1.39
N PHE A 445 36.09 -20.72 -1.32
CA PHE A 445 35.63 -20.15 -0.05
C PHE A 445 35.08 -21.24 0.87
N ASN A 446 35.23 -21.04 2.18
CA ASN A 446 34.57 -21.86 3.19
C ASN A 446 33.17 -21.27 3.49
N VAL A 447 32.16 -22.11 3.69
CA VAL A 447 30.82 -21.69 4.11
C VAL A 447 30.87 -20.77 5.33
N ASN A 448 31.69 -21.09 6.33
CA ASN A 448 31.87 -20.27 7.55
C ASN A 448 32.37 -18.86 7.24
N GLU A 449 33.29 -18.70 6.27
CA GLU A 449 33.78 -17.38 5.85
C GLU A 449 32.66 -16.57 5.17
N THR A 450 31.82 -17.22 4.37
CA THR A 450 30.68 -16.56 3.70
C THR A 450 29.56 -16.17 4.67
N VAL A 451 29.24 -17.04 5.64
CA VAL A 451 28.27 -16.78 6.70
C VAL A 451 28.77 -15.66 7.62
N ASP A 452 30.06 -15.70 7.99
CA ASP A 452 30.68 -14.64 8.77
C ASP A 452 30.65 -13.28 8.07
N PHE A 453 30.82 -13.27 6.75
CA PHE A 453 30.70 -12.08 5.94
C PHE A 453 29.27 -11.52 6.00
N LEU A 454 28.25 -12.35 5.81
CA LEU A 454 26.84 -11.93 5.88
C LEU A 454 26.46 -11.42 7.28
N GLY A 455 26.88 -12.12 8.34
CA GLY A 455 26.62 -11.71 9.72
C GLY A 455 27.36 -10.43 10.13
N SER A 456 28.59 -10.23 9.66
CA SER A 456 29.31 -8.96 9.85
C SER A 456 28.68 -7.82 9.06
N PHE A 457 28.20 -8.10 7.85
CA PHE A 457 27.47 -7.12 7.05
C PHE A 457 26.19 -6.67 7.73
N GLU A 458 25.40 -7.58 8.32
CA GLU A 458 24.23 -7.24 9.13
C GLU A 458 24.57 -6.31 10.28
N LYS A 459 25.60 -6.63 11.06
CA LYS A 459 26.01 -5.84 12.23
C LYS A 459 26.37 -4.41 11.85
N ILE A 460 27.16 -4.23 10.80
CA ILE A 460 27.56 -2.91 10.30
C ILE A 460 26.34 -2.16 9.75
N LEU A 461 25.51 -2.84 8.97
CA LEU A 461 24.33 -2.23 8.37
C LEU A 461 23.33 -1.77 9.44
N LEU A 462 23.09 -2.58 10.48
CA LEU A 462 22.26 -2.19 11.62
C LEU A 462 22.90 -1.10 12.49
N SER A 463 24.21 -1.15 12.74
CA SER A 463 24.87 -0.14 13.58
C SER A 463 24.78 1.26 12.96
N GLU A 464 24.89 1.37 11.64
CA GLU A 464 24.78 2.66 10.95
C GLU A 464 23.34 3.10 10.77
N LEU A 465 22.46 2.23 10.26
CA LEU A 465 21.12 2.64 9.89
C LEU A 465 20.24 2.98 11.11
N LEU A 466 20.49 2.35 12.26
CA LEU A 466 19.70 2.62 13.48
C LEU A 466 20.11 3.90 14.20
N ILE A 467 21.21 4.55 13.79
CA ILE A 467 21.64 5.88 14.27
C ILE A 467 20.93 6.99 13.48
N ASP A 468 20.53 6.72 12.24
CA ASP A 468 19.86 7.71 11.37
C ASP A 468 18.62 8.30 12.07
N PRO A 469 18.51 9.64 12.18
CA PRO A 469 17.37 10.31 12.81
C PRO A 469 16.02 9.88 12.25
N ASP A 470 15.96 9.61 10.94
CA ASP A 470 14.74 9.21 10.25
C ASP A 470 14.39 7.74 10.50
N ALA A 471 15.31 6.93 11.05
CA ALA A 471 15.03 5.56 11.47
C ALA A 471 14.42 5.46 12.88
N ARG A 472 14.35 6.55 13.66
CA ARG A 472 13.91 6.52 15.07
C ARG A 472 12.52 5.94 15.28
N GLU A 473 11.55 6.34 14.45
CA GLU A 473 10.16 5.87 14.57
C GLU A 473 9.98 4.45 14.04
N THR A 474 10.91 3.96 13.22
CA THR A 474 10.81 2.69 12.49
C THR A 474 11.90 1.69 12.87
N LYS A 475 12.67 1.95 13.92
CA LYS A 475 13.87 1.21 14.32
C LYS A 475 13.65 -0.29 14.40
N ASN A 476 12.56 -0.71 15.05
CA ASN A 476 12.22 -2.12 15.24
C ASN A 476 11.82 -2.82 13.92
N LEU A 477 11.12 -2.10 13.04
CA LEU A 477 10.74 -2.63 11.73
C LEU A 477 11.97 -2.74 10.82
N LEU A 478 12.87 -1.75 10.87
CA LEU A 478 14.13 -1.74 10.12
C LEU A 478 15.01 -2.91 10.54
N PHE A 479 15.20 -3.07 11.84
CA PHE A 479 15.90 -4.19 12.43
C PHE A 479 15.32 -5.53 11.94
N SER A 480 14.01 -5.73 12.12
CA SER A 480 13.35 -6.99 11.73
C SER A 480 13.46 -7.27 10.23
N ALA A 481 13.31 -6.26 9.38
CA ALA A 481 13.36 -6.44 7.93
C ALA A 481 14.76 -6.85 7.45
N ILE A 482 15.80 -6.20 7.98
CA ILE A 482 17.20 -6.50 7.66
C ILE A 482 17.59 -7.88 8.18
N SER A 483 17.33 -8.15 9.46
CA SER A 483 17.73 -9.41 10.09
C SER A 483 17.09 -10.61 9.39
N VAL A 484 15.81 -10.51 9.00
CA VAL A 484 15.18 -11.61 8.26
C VAL A 484 15.76 -11.77 6.86
N ALA A 485 16.06 -10.68 6.15
CA ALA A 485 16.68 -10.76 4.83
C ALA A 485 18.08 -11.40 4.88
N ILE A 486 18.89 -11.04 5.89
CA ILE A 486 20.21 -11.64 6.09
C ILE A 486 20.08 -13.10 6.53
N GLN A 487 19.19 -13.42 7.47
CA GLN A 487 19.05 -14.80 7.95
C GLN A 487 18.62 -15.74 6.82
N LEU A 488 17.70 -15.30 5.94
CA LEU A 488 17.34 -16.06 4.74
C LEU A 488 18.53 -16.22 3.78
N SER A 489 19.41 -15.22 3.70
CA SER A 489 20.65 -15.30 2.92
C SER A 489 21.66 -16.28 3.53
N ILE A 490 21.76 -16.33 4.86
CA ILE A 490 22.66 -17.27 5.54
C ILE A 490 22.16 -18.70 5.33
N ASP A 491 20.88 -18.94 5.58
CA ASP A 491 20.24 -20.26 5.43
C ASP A 491 20.39 -20.80 3.99
N GLU A 492 20.13 -19.97 2.99
CA GLU A 492 20.31 -20.34 1.57
C GLU A 492 21.78 -20.59 1.19
N MET A 493 22.72 -19.83 1.77
CA MET A 493 24.15 -20.03 1.55
C MET A 493 24.61 -21.38 2.11
N GLU A 494 24.20 -21.70 3.34
CA GLU A 494 24.49 -22.98 3.98
C GLU A 494 23.87 -24.15 3.20
N GLU A 495 22.58 -24.08 2.86
CA GLU A 495 21.87 -25.09 2.06
C GLU A 495 22.55 -25.33 0.70
N SER A 496 22.98 -24.25 0.03
CA SER A 496 23.68 -24.35 -1.26
C SER A 496 25.02 -25.06 -1.11
N PHE A 497 25.83 -24.70 -0.11
CA PHE A 497 27.13 -25.34 0.14
C PHE A 497 26.97 -26.83 0.49
N GLU A 498 26.03 -27.19 1.35
CA GLU A 498 25.71 -28.59 1.67
C GLU A 498 25.30 -29.39 0.42
N THR A 499 24.52 -28.76 -0.46
CA THR A 499 24.10 -29.37 -1.74
C THR A 499 25.30 -29.61 -2.65
N PHE A 500 26.22 -28.65 -2.76
CA PHE A 500 27.41 -28.82 -3.61
C PHE A 500 28.39 -29.86 -3.06
N GLU A 501 28.60 -29.89 -1.73
CA GLU A 501 29.45 -30.90 -1.07
C GLU A 501 28.89 -32.32 -1.22
N SER A 502 27.57 -32.48 -1.18
CA SER A 502 26.92 -33.79 -1.31
C SER A 502 26.82 -34.30 -2.75
N GLN A 503 26.66 -33.41 -3.73
CA GLN A 503 26.51 -33.78 -5.16
C GLN A 503 27.84 -33.85 -5.92
N PHE A 504 28.88 -33.14 -5.47
CA PHE A 504 30.17 -33.06 -6.17
C PHE A 504 31.38 -33.26 -5.24
N PRO A 505 31.51 -34.43 -4.57
CA PRO A 505 32.58 -34.68 -3.60
C PRO A 505 34.01 -34.68 -4.19
N GLU A 506 34.17 -34.75 -5.51
CA GLU A 506 35.47 -34.76 -6.21
C GLU A 506 35.88 -33.41 -6.81
N ILE A 507 35.08 -32.35 -6.70
CA ILE A 507 35.53 -31.01 -7.09
C ILE A 507 36.44 -30.47 -5.98
N SER A 508 37.72 -30.83 -6.06
CA SER A 508 38.76 -30.14 -5.31
C SER A 508 38.73 -28.66 -5.70
N PRO A 509 38.77 -27.70 -4.74
CA PRO A 509 38.83 -26.28 -5.07
C PRO A 509 40.00 -26.06 -6.02
N LEU A 510 39.79 -25.32 -7.10
CA LEU A 510 40.80 -25.05 -8.15
C LEU A 510 42.04 -24.38 -7.52
N THR A 511 42.96 -25.20 -7.00
CA THR A 511 44.31 -24.79 -6.63
C THR A 511 45.14 -24.83 -7.90
N GLU A 512 45.47 -23.65 -8.39
CA GLU A 512 46.40 -23.38 -9.49
C GLU A 512 45.85 -23.60 -10.91
N THR A 513 45.37 -22.51 -11.51
CA THR A 513 46.00 -21.95 -12.72
C THR A 513 45.50 -20.52 -12.91
N GLY A 514 46.44 -19.59 -13.08
CA GLY A 514 46.14 -18.18 -13.31
C GLY A 514 45.39 -17.97 -14.62
N ALA A 515 44.10 -17.72 -14.53
CA ALA A 515 43.34 -16.95 -15.51
C ALA A 515 42.32 -16.11 -14.73
N GLY A 516 42.71 -14.89 -14.39
CA GLY A 516 41.83 -13.95 -13.72
C GLY A 516 40.64 -13.62 -14.61
N ILE A 517 39.44 -14.07 -14.21
CA ILE A 517 38.19 -13.59 -14.81
C ILE A 517 37.89 -12.22 -14.20
N GLN A 518 38.61 -11.21 -14.69
CA GLN A 518 38.36 -9.79 -14.46
C GLN A 518 37.18 -9.32 -15.33
N HIS A 519 35.94 -9.61 -14.93
CA HIS A 519 34.78 -8.97 -15.56
C HIS A 519 33.96 -8.16 -14.55
N VAL A 520 34.58 -7.08 -14.08
CA VAL A 520 33.94 -5.93 -13.41
C VAL A 520 32.79 -5.36 -14.29
N GLY A 521 32.86 -5.54 -15.60
CA GLY A 521 31.82 -5.14 -16.57
C GLY A 521 30.46 -5.81 -16.34
N ASN A 522 30.43 -7.13 -16.12
CA ASN A 522 29.16 -7.85 -15.88
C ASN A 522 28.52 -7.47 -14.54
N LEU A 523 29.31 -7.24 -13.48
CA LEU A 523 28.78 -6.77 -12.19
C LEU A 523 28.30 -5.33 -12.25
N LYS A 524 29.01 -4.45 -12.97
CA LYS A 524 28.55 -3.09 -13.28
C LYS A 524 27.22 -3.13 -14.03
N GLN A 525 27.09 -4.01 -15.01
CA GLN A 525 25.89 -4.14 -15.81
C GLN A 525 24.75 -4.79 -15.02
N ILE A 526 25.03 -5.76 -14.13
CA ILE A 526 24.03 -6.32 -13.21
C ILE A 526 23.61 -5.29 -12.16
N ILE A 527 24.49 -4.40 -11.68
CA ILE A 527 24.10 -3.32 -10.76
C ILE A 527 23.36 -2.23 -11.49
N ALA A 528 23.85 -1.80 -12.65
CA ALA A 528 23.13 -0.88 -13.52
C ALA A 528 21.77 -1.46 -13.89
N ASN A 529 21.66 -2.76 -14.18
CA ASN A 529 20.39 -3.47 -14.38
C ASN A 529 19.61 -3.60 -13.06
N LEU A 530 20.18 -3.85 -11.89
CA LEU A 530 19.40 -3.78 -10.64
C LEU A 530 18.97 -2.34 -10.29
N GLU A 531 19.64 -1.33 -10.85
CA GLU A 531 19.27 0.08 -10.83
C GLU A 531 18.26 0.44 -11.96
N ASP A 532 18.31 -0.22 -13.14
CA ASP A 532 17.58 0.06 -14.40
C ASP A 532 16.45 -0.95 -14.74
N THR A 533 16.60 -2.24 -14.45
CA THR A 533 15.58 -3.31 -14.39
C THR A 533 14.55 -3.06 -13.27
N PHE A 534 14.68 -1.96 -12.53
CA PHE A 534 13.61 -1.37 -11.72
C PHE A 534 12.98 -0.11 -12.32
N PHE A 535 13.47 0.36 -13.46
CA PHE A 535 12.77 1.27 -14.39
C PHE A 535 11.95 0.49 -15.43
N ASN A 536 12.42 -0.66 -15.90
CA ASN A 536 11.65 -1.51 -16.81
C ASN A 536 11.15 -2.81 -16.14
N SER A 537 9.83 -2.95 -16.14
CA SER A 537 9.01 -4.06 -15.63
C SER A 537 9.57 -5.46 -15.82
N ILE A 538 9.47 -6.29 -14.76
CA ILE A 538 9.59 -7.75 -14.82
C ILE A 538 8.45 -8.28 -15.70
N GLU A 539 8.73 -8.59 -16.96
CA GLU A 539 7.95 -9.58 -17.74
C GLU A 539 8.65 -10.17 -18.98
N HIS A 540 9.95 -9.90 -19.21
CA HIS A 540 10.71 -10.61 -20.25
C HIS A 540 12.15 -10.81 -19.77
N ASP A 541 12.71 -12.00 -20.03
CA ASP A 541 14.13 -12.38 -19.93
C ASP A 541 14.70 -13.11 -18.71
N LEU A 542 13.87 -13.68 -17.83
CA LEU A 542 14.36 -14.70 -16.88
C LEU A 542 14.68 -16.07 -17.53
N SER A 543 14.37 -16.27 -18.80
CA SER A 543 14.78 -17.48 -19.56
C SER A 543 15.98 -17.25 -20.47
N HIS A 544 16.32 -16.00 -20.80
CA HIS A 544 17.42 -15.71 -21.74
C HIS A 544 18.72 -15.33 -21.03
N ASP A 545 18.66 -14.75 -19.84
CA ASP A 545 19.85 -14.41 -19.05
C ASP A 545 20.44 -15.60 -18.30
N LEU A 546 19.68 -16.68 -18.11
CA LEU A 546 20.19 -17.94 -17.56
C LEU A 546 21.09 -18.70 -18.53
N SER A 547 20.93 -18.54 -19.86
CA SER A 547 21.82 -19.19 -20.84
C SER A 547 23.19 -18.50 -20.90
N VAL A 548 23.27 -17.20 -20.65
CA VAL A 548 24.55 -16.47 -20.65
C VAL A 548 25.40 -16.79 -19.41
N ILE A 549 24.75 -17.11 -18.29
CA ILE A 549 25.43 -17.50 -17.05
C ILE A 549 25.78 -18.99 -17.04
N SER A 550 24.98 -19.86 -17.68
CA SER A 550 25.32 -21.28 -17.82
C SER A 550 26.37 -21.58 -18.90
N GLU A 551 26.63 -20.66 -19.82
CA GLU A 551 27.67 -20.83 -20.88
C GLU A 551 29.05 -20.25 -20.48
N GLN A 552 29.16 -19.61 -19.30
CA GLN A 552 30.44 -19.10 -18.77
C GLN A 552 30.75 -19.53 -17.33
N ILE A 553 29.96 -20.46 -16.80
CA ILE A 553 30.27 -21.29 -15.63
C ILE A 553 30.69 -22.66 -16.16
#